data_AF-D4MSW5-F1
#
_entry.id   AF-D4MSW5-F1
#
_cell.length_a   1.000
_cell.length_b   1.000
_cell.length_c   1.000
_cell.angle_alpha   90.00
_cell.angle_beta   90.00
_cell.angle_gamma   90.00
#
_symmetry.space_group_name_H-M   'P 1'
#
loop_
_entity.id
_entity.type
_entity.pdbx_description
1 polymer ?
#
loop_
_entity_poly.entity_id
_entity_poly.type
_entity_poly.pdbx_seq_one_letter_code
_entity_poly.pdbx_strand_id
1 'polypeptide(L)'
;MEALTGKEYVRISPYGGYRDKMLVRHASCGTWFAITPDGFREGYRCPLCTPVNWPREYVEQAVRDCTDGLYNVEEIQRDRVTVRCADGTVFHKSRSFIIQELIRPTPSAVFRFRSSRPETLINDRFAVFDRARETCEREGHWIAEDLPGISHGARRSICRWLNDNGYLKRVEKGVYVLGERAYPPENNKK
;
A
#
# COMPACT_ATOMS: atom_id res chain seq x y z
N MET A 1 10.45 6.84 -9.66
CA MET A 1 10.02 6.15 -8.41
C MET A 1 10.86 6.58 -7.23
N GLU A 2 12.19 6.62 -7.35
CA GLU A 2 13.08 7.05 -6.27
C GLU A 2 12.77 8.46 -5.74
N ALA A 3 12.49 9.43 -6.62
CA ALA A 3 12.07 10.76 -6.16
C ALA A 3 10.78 10.75 -5.30
N LEU A 4 9.88 9.78 -5.51
CA LEU A 4 8.59 9.69 -4.82
C LEU A 4 8.64 8.83 -3.55
N THR A 5 9.54 7.84 -3.50
CA THR A 5 9.53 6.79 -2.45
C THR A 5 10.93 6.41 -1.95
N GLY A 6 11.98 7.10 -2.40
CA GLY A 6 13.37 6.74 -2.10
C GLY A 6 13.67 5.32 -2.57
N LYS A 7 14.22 4.52 -1.66
CA LYS A 7 14.60 3.11 -1.91
C LYS A 7 13.50 2.10 -1.54
N GLU A 8 12.30 2.56 -1.21
CA GLU A 8 11.19 1.69 -0.76
C GLU A 8 10.69 0.73 -1.86
N TYR A 9 10.74 1.17 -3.12
CA TYR A 9 10.30 0.36 -4.27
C TYR A 9 11.43 0.15 -5.27
N VAL A 10 11.61 -1.10 -5.68
CA VAL A 10 12.61 -1.52 -6.66
C VAL A 10 11.90 -1.99 -7.93
N ARG A 11 12.25 -1.41 -9.09
CA ARG A 11 11.74 -1.88 -10.37
C ARG A 11 12.42 -3.19 -10.75
N ILE A 12 11.63 -4.21 -11.10
CA ILE A 12 12.12 -5.54 -11.51
C ILE A 12 12.14 -5.65 -13.04
N SER A 13 11.11 -5.15 -13.74
CA SER A 13 11.03 -5.23 -15.21
C SER A 13 11.69 -4.04 -15.92
N PRO A 14 12.09 -4.20 -17.19
CA PRO A 14 12.46 -3.05 -18.03
C PRO A 14 11.28 -2.09 -18.21
N TYR A 15 11.59 -0.83 -18.56
CA TYR A 15 10.59 0.21 -18.78
C TYR A 15 10.02 0.11 -20.20
N GLY A 16 8.74 -0.23 -20.33
CA GLY A 16 8.04 -0.28 -21.63
C GLY A 16 7.45 1.06 -22.08
N GLY A 17 7.13 1.96 -21.14
CA GLY A 17 6.42 3.20 -21.41
C GLY A 17 5.58 3.66 -20.21
N TYR A 18 4.83 4.77 -20.35
CA TYR A 18 4.04 5.35 -19.24
C TYR A 18 2.69 4.65 -18.99
N ARG A 19 2.16 3.93 -19.99
CA ARG A 19 0.94 3.11 -19.87
C ARG A 19 1.23 1.63 -19.63
N ASP A 20 2.46 1.20 -19.88
CA ASP A 20 2.84 -0.20 -19.70
C ASP A 20 3.05 -0.50 -18.23
N LYS A 21 2.55 -1.66 -17.80
CA LYS A 21 2.76 -2.13 -16.44
C LYS A 21 4.23 -2.45 -16.25
N MET A 22 4.81 -1.90 -15.19
CA MET A 22 6.10 -2.30 -14.67
C MET A 22 5.90 -3.24 -13.48
N LEU A 23 6.78 -4.23 -13.35
CA LEU A 23 6.89 -5.02 -12.13
C LEU A 23 7.75 -4.29 -11.12
N VAL A 24 7.23 -4.15 -9.90
CA VAL A 24 7.90 -3.49 -8.78
C VAL A 24 7.88 -4.40 -7.56
N ARG A 25 9.00 -4.44 -6.84
CA ARG A 25 9.13 -5.07 -5.53
C ARG A 25 8.99 -4.00 -4.45
N HIS A 26 8.21 -4.28 -3.43
CA HIS A 26 8.21 -3.49 -2.20
C HIS A 26 9.30 -4.00 -1.26
N ALA A 27 10.18 -3.13 -0.82
CA ALA A 27 11.37 -3.54 -0.06
C ALA A 27 11.02 -4.16 1.31
N SER A 28 10.02 -3.61 2.01
CA SER A 28 9.69 -4.04 3.38
C SER A 28 8.97 -5.38 3.45
N CYS A 29 7.91 -5.58 2.66
CA CYS A 29 7.22 -6.88 2.65
C CYS A 29 7.85 -7.91 1.71
N GLY A 30 8.73 -7.48 0.80
CA GLY A 30 9.40 -8.36 -0.17
C GLY A 30 8.53 -8.81 -1.34
N THR A 31 7.22 -8.56 -1.32
CA THR A 31 6.31 -8.93 -2.42
C THR A 31 6.46 -8.01 -3.63
N TRP A 32 5.89 -8.45 -4.75
CA TRP A 32 5.94 -7.76 -6.02
C TRP A 32 4.55 -7.64 -6.63
N PHE A 33 4.37 -6.62 -7.47
CA PHE A 33 3.11 -6.38 -8.16
C PHE A 33 3.33 -5.57 -9.43
N ALA A 34 2.36 -5.66 -10.34
CA ALA A 34 2.36 -4.90 -11.59
C ALA A 34 1.63 -3.57 -11.39
N ILE A 35 2.25 -2.46 -11.78
CA ILE A 35 1.68 -1.11 -11.69
C ILE A 35 2.10 -0.27 -12.89
N THR A 36 1.27 0.68 -13.33
CA THR A 36 1.69 1.65 -14.34
C THR A 36 2.46 2.81 -13.68
N PRO A 37 3.40 3.47 -14.37
CA PRO A 37 4.04 4.69 -13.89
C PRO A 37 3.04 5.76 -13.45
N ASP A 38 1.95 5.92 -14.20
CA ASP A 38 0.88 6.87 -13.87
C ASP A 38 0.15 6.49 -12.58
N GLY A 39 -0.20 5.21 -12.41
CA GLY A 39 -0.82 4.75 -11.18
C GLY A 39 0.08 4.94 -9.95
N PHE A 40 1.39 4.70 -10.10
CA PHE A 40 2.35 4.97 -9.04
C PHE A 40 2.43 6.47 -8.71
N ARG A 41 2.34 7.34 -9.72
CA ARG A 41 2.30 8.81 -9.53
C ARG A 41 1.02 9.27 -8.84
N GLU A 42 -0.12 8.63 -9.11
CA GLU A 42 -1.40 8.91 -8.45
C GLU A 42 -1.53 8.32 -7.03
N GLY A 43 -0.46 7.72 -6.50
CA GLY A 43 -0.40 7.27 -5.11
C GLY A 43 -0.76 5.79 -4.89
N TYR A 44 -0.94 4.99 -5.95
CA TYR A 44 -1.07 3.54 -5.77
C TYR A 44 0.28 2.92 -5.36
N ARG A 45 0.21 1.97 -4.42
CA ARG A 45 1.36 1.34 -3.75
C ARG A 45 1.10 -0.16 -3.57
N CYS A 46 1.97 -0.82 -2.82
CA CYS A 46 1.86 -2.24 -2.50
C CYS A 46 0.43 -2.59 -2.04
N PRO A 47 -0.33 -3.42 -2.77
CA PRO A 47 -1.72 -3.73 -2.43
C PRO A 47 -1.86 -4.57 -1.17
N LEU A 48 -0.75 -5.19 -0.73
CA LEU A 48 -0.64 -5.94 0.51
C LEU A 48 -0.46 -5.00 1.71
N CYS A 49 0.47 -4.05 1.63
CA CYS A 49 0.82 -3.19 2.75
C CYS A 49 -0.04 -1.92 2.85
N THR A 50 -0.49 -1.41 1.70
CA THR A 50 -1.21 -0.14 1.64
C THR A 50 -2.72 -0.36 1.70
N PRO A 51 -3.44 0.36 2.57
CA PRO A 51 -4.89 0.39 2.59
C PRO A 51 -5.45 0.84 1.25
N VAL A 52 -6.49 0.15 0.77
CA VAL A 52 -7.25 0.61 -0.41
C VAL A 52 -8.25 1.70 -0.05
N ASN A 53 -8.69 1.71 1.21
CA ASN A 53 -9.66 2.65 1.75
C ASN A 53 -9.05 3.32 2.98
N TRP A 54 -8.50 4.51 2.80
CA TRP A 54 -8.02 5.33 3.92
C TRP A 54 -9.21 5.90 4.70
N PRO A 55 -9.29 5.70 6.03
CA PRO A 55 -10.36 6.28 6.85
C PRO A 55 -10.39 7.81 6.74
N ARG A 56 -11.58 8.41 6.75
CA ARG A 56 -11.74 9.87 6.60
C ARG A 56 -10.95 10.60 7.68
N GLU A 57 -11.13 10.18 8.91
CA GLU A 57 -10.55 10.77 10.12
C GLU A 57 -9.02 10.73 10.05
N TYR A 58 -8.46 9.61 9.56
CA TYR A 58 -7.01 9.48 9.35
C TYR A 58 -6.50 10.47 8.30
N VAL A 59 -7.18 10.62 7.16
CA VAL A 59 -6.76 11.57 6.10
C VAL A 59 -6.79 13.01 6.63
N GLU A 60 -7.86 13.38 7.34
CA GLU A 60 -8.02 14.73 7.90
C GLU A 60 -6.93 15.04 8.93
N GLN A 61 -6.71 14.13 9.87
CA GLN A 61 -5.70 14.29 10.92
C GLN A 61 -4.29 14.32 10.33
N ALA A 62 -3.97 13.42 9.39
CA ALA A 62 -2.67 13.38 8.73
C ALA A 62 -2.38 14.68 7.98
N VAL A 63 -3.34 15.22 7.22
CA VAL A 63 -3.17 16.51 6.53
C VAL A 63 -2.89 17.62 7.52
N ARG A 64 -3.69 17.71 8.59
CA ARG A 64 -3.54 18.77 9.59
C ARG A 64 -2.18 18.69 10.31
N ASP A 65 -1.84 17.54 10.85
CA ASP A 65 -0.64 17.36 11.68
C ASP A 65 0.64 17.45 10.88
N CYS A 66 0.66 16.90 9.67
CA CYS A 66 1.86 16.93 8.83
C CYS A 66 2.16 18.32 8.27
N THR A 67 1.20 19.25 8.36
CA THR A 67 1.32 20.59 7.79
C THR A 67 1.14 21.70 8.82
N ASP A 68 1.20 21.36 10.12
CA ASP A 68 1.00 22.28 11.25
C ASP A 68 -0.30 23.12 11.13
N GLY A 69 -1.35 22.51 10.57
CA GLY A 69 -2.66 23.13 10.36
C GLY A 69 -2.76 24.12 9.19
N LEU A 70 -1.68 24.30 8.41
CA LEU A 70 -1.68 25.17 7.24
C LEU A 70 -2.54 24.64 6.09
N TYR A 71 -2.78 23.32 6.05
CA TYR A 71 -3.68 22.68 5.13
C TYR A 71 -4.81 21.98 5.88
N ASN A 72 -6.03 22.09 5.38
CA ASN A 72 -7.20 21.46 5.95
C ASN A 72 -8.05 20.78 4.87
N VAL A 73 -8.60 19.62 5.19
CA VAL A 73 -9.56 18.93 4.33
C VAL A 73 -10.92 19.62 4.49
N GLU A 74 -11.48 20.13 3.40
CA GLU A 74 -12.81 20.76 3.42
C GLU A 74 -13.91 19.75 3.13
N GLU A 75 -13.62 18.78 2.25
CA GLU A 75 -14.62 17.84 1.78
C GLU A 75 -13.99 16.54 1.31
N ILE A 76 -14.68 15.42 1.54
CA ILE A 76 -14.36 14.13 0.93
C ILE A 76 -15.62 13.57 0.26
N GLN A 77 -15.64 13.56 -1.07
CA GLN A 77 -16.68 12.91 -1.87
C GLN A 77 -16.12 11.62 -2.48
N ARG A 78 -16.59 10.46 -1.99
CA ARG A 78 -16.03 9.14 -2.35
C ARG A 78 -14.52 9.11 -2.07
N ASP A 79 -13.69 8.99 -3.11
CA ASP A 79 -12.23 9.01 -3.01
C ASP A 79 -11.62 10.41 -3.27
N ARG A 80 -12.41 11.37 -3.77
CA ARG A 80 -11.93 12.73 -4.07
C ARG A 80 -11.93 13.59 -2.80
N VAL A 81 -10.76 14.08 -2.43
CA VAL A 81 -10.48 14.95 -1.29
C VAL A 81 -10.24 16.36 -1.78
N THR A 82 -10.93 17.34 -1.21
CA THR A 82 -10.70 18.77 -1.40
C THR A 82 -9.88 19.30 -0.22
N VAL A 83 -8.71 19.86 -0.51
CA VAL A 83 -7.81 20.43 0.50
C VAL A 83 -7.61 21.91 0.23
N ARG A 84 -7.77 22.74 1.28
CA ARG A 84 -7.48 24.17 1.26
C ARG A 84 -6.23 24.47 2.07
N CYS A 85 -5.36 25.31 1.51
CA CYS A 85 -4.22 25.93 2.16
C CYS A 85 -4.63 27.26 2.81
N ALA A 86 -3.96 27.67 3.87
CA ALA A 86 -4.18 28.93 4.57
C ALA A 86 -4.00 30.18 3.67
N ASP A 87 -3.22 30.07 2.59
CA ASP A 87 -3.08 31.14 1.59
C ASP A 87 -4.25 31.20 0.56
N GLY A 88 -5.28 30.39 0.76
CA GLY A 88 -6.47 30.34 -0.09
C GLY A 88 -6.37 29.37 -1.27
N THR A 89 -5.20 28.75 -1.51
CA THR A 89 -5.04 27.74 -2.58
C THR A 89 -5.90 26.51 -2.29
N VAL A 90 -6.62 26.01 -3.29
CA VAL A 90 -7.43 24.79 -3.20
C VAL A 90 -7.00 23.78 -4.27
N PHE A 91 -6.94 22.50 -3.90
CA PHE A 91 -6.70 21.42 -4.87
C PHE A 91 -7.50 20.16 -4.53
N HIS A 92 -7.65 19.29 -5.52
CA HIS A 92 -8.43 18.07 -5.41
C HIS A 92 -7.62 16.84 -5.84
N LYS A 93 -7.55 15.84 -4.96
CA LYS A 93 -6.77 14.60 -5.19
C LYS A 93 -7.44 13.39 -4.53
N SER A 94 -7.00 12.18 -4.91
CA SER A 94 -7.46 10.94 -4.27
C SER A 94 -6.95 10.84 -2.83
N ARG A 95 -7.59 10.05 -1.97
CA ARG A 95 -7.08 9.79 -0.61
C ARG A 95 -5.67 9.19 -0.65
N SER A 96 -5.46 8.24 -1.56
CA SER A 96 -4.16 7.60 -1.75
C SER A 96 -3.08 8.60 -2.15
N PHE A 97 -3.38 9.52 -3.09
CA PHE A 97 -2.44 10.56 -3.48
C PHE A 97 -2.08 11.44 -2.28
N ILE A 98 -3.08 11.92 -1.53
CA ILE A 98 -2.86 12.80 -0.37
C ILE A 98 -1.89 12.15 0.62
N ILE A 99 -2.19 10.92 1.06
CA ILE A 99 -1.36 10.22 2.04
C ILE A 99 0.05 9.95 1.50
N GLN A 100 0.18 9.50 0.25
CA GLN A 100 1.50 9.23 -0.33
C GLN A 100 2.34 10.48 -0.54
N GLU A 101 1.70 11.61 -0.83
CA GLU A 101 2.37 12.89 -1.00
C GLU A 101 2.84 13.46 0.37
N LEU A 102 2.12 13.18 1.46
CA LEU A 102 2.57 13.49 2.82
C LEU A 102 3.74 12.59 3.26
N ILE A 103 3.76 11.32 2.86
CA ILE A 103 4.84 10.36 3.22
C ILE A 103 6.12 10.58 2.40
N ARG A 104 6.00 11.15 1.19
CA ARG A 104 7.08 11.36 0.23
C ARG A 104 8.38 11.91 0.88
N PRO A 105 9.56 11.34 0.55
CA PRO A 105 10.82 11.76 1.17
C PRO A 105 11.35 13.10 0.64
N THR A 106 10.97 13.50 -0.57
CA THR A 106 11.36 14.78 -1.18
C THR A 106 10.26 15.83 -1.03
N PRO A 107 10.55 17.13 -1.25
CA PRO A 107 9.56 18.20 -1.13
C PRO A 107 8.32 17.96 -2.00
N SER A 108 7.12 18.24 -1.46
CA SER A 108 5.87 18.11 -2.20
C SER A 108 5.58 19.34 -3.06
N ALA A 109 5.02 19.12 -4.25
CA ALA A 109 4.58 20.22 -5.12
C ALA A 109 3.23 20.81 -4.69
N VAL A 110 2.40 20.06 -3.96
CA VAL A 110 1.07 20.51 -3.49
C VAL A 110 1.08 20.92 -2.01
N PHE A 111 1.78 20.15 -1.17
CA PHE A 111 2.02 20.46 0.23
C PHE A 111 3.36 21.18 0.38
N ARG A 112 3.37 22.48 0.05
CA ARG A 112 4.56 23.34 0.14
C ARG A 112 5.11 23.44 1.56
N PHE A 113 4.22 23.33 2.55
CA PHE A 113 4.56 23.34 3.96
C PHE A 113 4.22 21.98 4.57
N ARG A 114 5.26 21.19 4.82
CA ARG A 114 5.16 19.87 5.45
C ARG A 114 6.29 19.73 6.47
N SER A 115 5.93 19.66 7.75
CA SER A 115 6.87 19.61 8.88
C SER A 115 7.22 18.18 9.29
N SER A 116 6.32 17.23 9.04
CA SER A 116 6.46 15.83 9.48
C SER A 116 5.85 14.85 8.47
N ARG A 117 5.89 13.55 8.81
CA ARG A 117 5.25 12.46 8.05
C ARG A 117 4.26 11.75 8.97
N PRO A 118 3.12 11.27 8.44
CA PRO A 118 2.15 10.58 9.27
C PRO A 118 2.66 9.20 9.67
N GLU A 119 2.15 8.67 10.79
CA GLU A 119 2.34 7.27 11.13
C GLU A 119 1.75 6.37 10.04
N THR A 120 2.49 5.32 9.70
CA THR A 120 2.09 4.44 8.60
C THR A 120 0.97 3.52 9.06
N LEU A 121 -0.21 3.64 8.45
CA LEU A 121 -1.28 2.66 8.63
C LEU A 121 -0.94 1.41 7.82
N ILE A 122 -0.56 0.34 8.51
CA ILE A 122 -0.29 -0.96 7.91
C ILE A 122 -1.62 -1.68 7.70
N ASN A 123 -1.85 -2.18 6.49
CA ASN A 123 -3.03 -2.96 6.16
C ASN A 123 -2.96 -4.36 6.82
N ASP A 124 -4.04 -4.81 7.46
CA ASP A 124 -4.16 -6.15 8.08
C ASP A 124 -3.77 -7.29 7.13
N ARG A 125 -3.93 -7.09 5.81
CA ARG A 125 -3.47 -8.05 4.80
C ARG A 125 -2.00 -8.41 4.95
N PHE A 126 -1.14 -7.42 5.22
CA PHE A 126 0.28 -7.67 5.43
C PHE A 126 0.50 -8.51 6.68
N ALA A 127 -0.13 -8.17 7.81
CA ALA A 127 0.03 -8.92 9.05
C ALA A 127 -0.39 -10.41 8.89
N VAL A 128 -1.52 -10.67 8.23
CA VAL A 128 -1.96 -12.04 7.95
C VAL A 128 -1.00 -12.77 7.00
N PHE A 129 -0.56 -12.10 5.93
CA PHE A 129 0.34 -12.71 4.96
C PHE A 129 1.73 -13.00 5.55
N ASP A 130 2.28 -12.06 6.32
CA ASP A 130 3.59 -12.18 6.94
C ASP A 130 3.63 -13.39 7.88
N ARG A 131 2.60 -13.50 8.74
CA ARG A 131 2.45 -14.66 9.61
C ARG A 131 2.29 -15.97 8.82
N ALA A 132 1.46 -15.97 7.79
CA ALA A 132 1.25 -17.16 6.96
C ALA A 132 2.55 -17.59 6.25
N ARG A 133 3.32 -16.61 5.76
CA ARG A 133 4.60 -16.84 5.09
C ARG A 133 5.61 -17.44 6.03
N GLU A 134 5.84 -16.85 7.20
CA GLU A 134 6.78 -17.37 8.20
C GLU A 134 6.48 -18.83 8.56
N THR A 135 5.19 -19.16 8.78
CA THR A 135 4.79 -20.53 9.12
C THR A 135 4.96 -21.46 7.94
N CYS A 136 4.57 -21.06 6.72
CA CYS A 136 4.76 -21.89 5.53
C CYS A 136 6.23 -22.16 5.22
N GLU A 137 7.12 -21.19 5.43
CA GLU A 137 8.57 -21.38 5.25
C GLU A 137 9.15 -22.39 6.24
N ARG A 138 8.60 -22.48 7.45
CA ARG A 138 9.02 -23.44 8.48
C ARG A 138 8.36 -24.81 8.34
N GLU A 139 7.07 -24.85 8.01
CA GLU A 139 6.20 -26.03 8.18
C GLU A 139 5.60 -26.52 6.85
N GLY A 140 5.86 -25.83 5.74
CA GLY A 140 5.34 -26.14 4.41
C GLY A 140 3.87 -25.72 4.18
N HIS A 141 3.16 -25.35 5.25
CA HIS A 141 1.77 -24.90 5.21
C HIS A 141 1.48 -23.97 6.39
N TRP A 142 0.37 -23.24 6.30
CA TRP A 142 -0.17 -22.42 7.37
C TRP A 142 -1.64 -22.78 7.59
N ILE A 143 -1.96 -23.12 8.84
CA ILE A 143 -3.34 -23.23 9.30
C ILE A 143 -3.76 -21.83 9.74
N ALA A 144 -4.82 -21.29 9.14
CA ALA A 144 -5.35 -20.00 9.51
C ALA A 144 -5.78 -20.03 10.98
N GLU A 145 -4.89 -19.51 11.83
CA GLU A 145 -5.01 -19.32 13.28
C GLU A 145 -5.46 -17.90 13.61
N ASP A 146 -6.00 -17.69 14.82
CA ASP A 146 -6.47 -16.36 15.23
C ASP A 146 -5.28 -15.43 15.47
N LEU A 147 -5.44 -14.16 15.10
CA LEU A 147 -4.39 -13.14 15.21
C LEU A 147 -4.87 -12.00 16.10
N PRO A 148 -4.02 -11.50 17.03
CA PRO A 148 -4.36 -10.36 17.86
C PRO A 148 -4.80 -9.16 17.02
N GLY A 149 -5.92 -8.53 17.40
CA GLY A 149 -6.46 -7.35 16.71
C GLY A 149 -7.20 -7.62 15.40
N ILE A 150 -7.18 -8.86 14.88
CA ILE A 150 -7.86 -9.20 13.62
C ILE A 150 -9.05 -10.12 13.90
N SER A 151 -10.26 -9.62 13.66
CA SER A 151 -11.47 -10.43 13.83
C SER A 151 -11.48 -11.64 12.90
N HIS A 152 -12.17 -12.71 13.32
CA HIS A 152 -12.35 -13.91 12.50
C HIS A 152 -12.92 -13.59 11.10
N GLY A 153 -13.89 -12.66 11.02
CA GLY A 153 -14.50 -12.22 9.77
C GLY A 153 -13.53 -11.48 8.86
N ALA A 154 -12.73 -10.55 9.42
CA ALA A 154 -11.69 -9.83 8.69
C ALA A 154 -10.63 -10.80 8.15
N ARG A 155 -10.11 -11.68 9.01
CA ARG A 155 -9.15 -12.72 8.64
C ARG A 155 -9.66 -13.60 7.50
N ARG A 156 -10.91 -14.08 7.57
CA ARG A 156 -11.51 -14.90 6.50
C ARG A 156 -11.53 -14.16 5.16
N SER A 157 -11.91 -12.88 5.17
CA SER A 157 -11.93 -12.05 3.98
C SER A 157 -10.52 -11.77 3.43
N ILE A 158 -9.54 -11.56 4.31
CA ILE A 158 -8.14 -11.37 3.95
C ILE A 158 -7.56 -12.65 3.35
N CYS A 159 -7.73 -13.82 3.98
CA CYS A 159 -7.23 -15.09 3.44
C CYS A 159 -7.83 -15.40 2.06
N ARG A 160 -9.12 -15.10 1.86
CA ARG A 160 -9.74 -15.19 0.53
C ARG A 160 -9.04 -14.26 -0.46
N TRP A 161 -8.85 -12.99 -0.11
CA TRP A 161 -8.17 -12.04 -0.97
C TRP A 161 -6.73 -12.47 -1.31
N LEU A 162 -5.97 -12.96 -0.32
CA LEU A 162 -4.61 -13.46 -0.52
C LEU A 162 -4.57 -14.67 -1.45
N ASN A 163 -5.54 -15.57 -1.33
CA ASN A 163 -5.72 -16.70 -2.23
C ASN A 163 -6.02 -16.24 -3.66
N ASP A 164 -7.02 -15.38 -3.82
CA ASP A 164 -7.51 -14.94 -5.13
C ASP A 164 -6.47 -14.08 -5.87
N ASN A 165 -5.53 -13.47 -5.14
CA ASN A 165 -4.44 -12.66 -5.71
C ASN A 165 -3.11 -13.40 -5.80
N GLY A 166 -3.07 -14.70 -5.51
CA GLY A 166 -1.90 -15.57 -5.69
C GLY A 166 -0.81 -15.42 -4.63
N TYR A 167 -1.07 -14.75 -3.51
CA TYR A 167 -0.14 -14.66 -2.37
C TYR A 167 -0.13 -15.95 -1.56
N LEU A 168 -1.31 -16.53 -1.35
CA LEU A 168 -1.49 -17.84 -0.73
C LEU A 168 -2.22 -18.76 -1.72
N LYS A 169 -2.21 -20.05 -1.45
CA LYS A 169 -3.03 -21.04 -2.14
C LYS A 169 -3.70 -21.92 -1.11
N ARG A 170 -5.03 -21.91 -1.08
CA ARG A 170 -5.79 -22.79 -0.19
C ARG A 170 -5.69 -24.23 -0.69
N VAL A 171 -5.25 -25.13 0.18
CA VAL A 171 -5.19 -26.58 -0.10
C VAL A 171 -6.35 -27.32 0.55
N GLU A 172 -6.76 -26.89 1.75
CA GLU A 172 -7.90 -27.47 2.47
C GLU A 172 -8.67 -26.40 3.27
N LYS A 173 -9.69 -26.80 4.03
CA LYS A 173 -10.46 -25.85 4.83
C LYS A 173 -9.61 -25.26 5.96
N GLY A 174 -9.21 -24.00 5.76
CA GLY A 174 -8.39 -23.26 6.71
C GLY A 174 -6.90 -23.48 6.52
N VAL A 175 -6.47 -24.33 5.58
CA VAL A 175 -5.07 -24.66 5.35
C VAL A 175 -4.60 -24.04 4.03
N TYR A 176 -3.48 -23.33 4.09
CA TYR A 176 -2.90 -22.60 2.97
C TYR A 176 -1.42 -22.96 2.81
N VAL A 177 -0.92 -22.87 1.59
CA VAL A 177 0.51 -22.85 1.26
C VAL A 177 0.83 -21.53 0.58
N LEU A 178 2.12 -21.23 0.37
CA LEU A 178 2.52 -20.05 -0.38
C LEU A 178 2.09 -20.13 -1.85
N GLY A 179 1.56 -19.02 -2.36
CA GLY A 179 1.19 -18.89 -3.77
C GLY A 179 2.35 -18.40 -4.63
N GLU A 180 2.11 -18.37 -5.95
CA GLU A 180 3.11 -17.95 -6.95
C GLU A 180 3.62 -16.51 -6.77
N ARG A 181 2.85 -15.63 -6.11
CA ARG A 181 3.22 -14.24 -5.84
C ARG A 181 3.84 -14.03 -4.46
N ALA A 182 4.04 -15.09 -3.68
CA ALA A 182 4.75 -15.00 -2.41
C ALA A 182 6.20 -14.54 -2.59
N TYR A 183 6.81 -14.91 -3.72
CA TYR A 183 8.18 -14.56 -4.10
C TYR A 183 8.20 -13.87 -5.46
N PRO A 184 9.12 -12.92 -5.70
CA PRO A 184 9.36 -12.39 -7.04
C PRO A 184 9.56 -13.53 -8.04
N PRO A 185 9.05 -13.42 -9.28
CA PRO A 185 9.42 -14.37 -10.30
C PRO A 185 10.94 -14.34 -10.38
N GLU A 186 11.57 -15.50 -10.22
CA GLU A 186 12.99 -15.63 -10.55
C GLU A 186 13.15 -15.04 -11.95
N ASN A 187 14.18 -14.20 -12.15
CA ASN A 187 14.53 -13.77 -13.49
C ASN A 187 14.77 -15.04 -14.30
N ASN A 188 13.75 -15.52 -15.01
CA ASN A 188 13.84 -16.58 -15.98
C ASN A 188 14.71 -16.04 -17.12
N LYS A 189 16.01 -15.97 -16.88
CA LYS A 189 17.02 -16.10 -17.92
C LYS A 189 16.95 -17.55 -18.37
N LYS A 190 16.06 -17.80 -19.33
CA LYS A 190 16.34 -18.78 -20.38
C LYS A 190 16.79 -17.99 -21.59
#